data_AF-A0A7J7JKN8-F1
#
_entry.id   AF-A0A7J7JKN8-F1
#
_cell.length_a   1.000
_cell.length_b   1.000
_cell.length_c   1.000
_cell.angle_alpha   90.00
_cell.angle_beta   90.00
_cell.angle_gamma   90.00
#
_symmetry.space_group_name_H-M   'P 1'
#
loop_
_entity.id
_entity.type
_entity.pdbx_description
1 polymer ?
#
loop_
_entity_poly.entity_id
_entity_poly.type
_entity_poly.pdbx_seq_one_letter_code
_entity_poly.pdbx_strand_id
1 'polypeptide(L)' 'MKAFQKIKQTLKSAQVIAYYDPKLKTIVATDASNIRLGAAMFQIQKDGTRRPVYYASRSLTAVEEN' A
#
# COMPACT_ATOMS: atom_id res chain seq x y z
N MET A 1 -9.55 -6.78 18.89
CA MET A 1 -8.27 -6.45 18.21
C MET A 1 -7.65 -7.57 17.35
N LYS A 2 -7.93 -8.87 17.58
CA LYS A 2 -7.33 -9.99 16.80
C LYS A 2 -7.60 -9.93 15.29
N ALA A 3 -8.82 -9.57 14.87
CA ALA A 3 -9.17 -9.47 13.44
C ALA A 3 -8.35 -8.39 12.70
N PHE A 4 -8.16 -7.22 13.31
CA PHE A 4 -7.38 -6.13 12.71
C PHE A 4 -5.88 -6.47 12.58
N GLN A 5 -5.30 -7.09 13.60
CA GLN A 5 -3.91 -7.56 13.51
C GLN A 5 -3.75 -8.66 12.45
N LYS A 6 -4.72 -9.58 12.34
CA LYS A 6 -4.74 -10.60 11.31
C LYS A 6 -4.79 -9.98 9.90
N ILE A 7 -5.65 -8.98 9.68
CA ILE A 7 -5.70 -8.24 8.40
C ILE A 7 -4.35 -7.58 8.10
N LYS A 8 -3.73 -6.90 9.06
CA LYS A 8 -2.39 -6.32 8.88
C LYS A 8 -1.33 -7.36 8.53
N GLN A 9 -1.37 -8.53 9.16
CA GLN A 9 -0.43 -9.62 8.86
C GLN A 9 -0.67 -10.23 7.48
N THR A 10 -1.93 -10.48 7.12
CA THR A 10 -2.30 -10.99 5.79
C THR A 10 -1.90 -10.02 4.69
N LEU A 11 -2.15 -8.73 4.86
CA LEU A 11 -1.75 -7.70 3.90
C LEU A 11 -0.24 -7.62 3.70
N LYS A 12 0.56 -8.00 4.71
CA LYS A 12 2.03 -8.05 4.65
C LYS A 12 2.58 -9.37 4.12
N SER A 13 1.75 -10.39 3.92
CA SER A 13 2.22 -11.70 3.49
C SER A 13 2.70 -11.68 2.04
N ALA A 14 3.68 -12.54 1.71
CA ALA A 14 4.20 -12.71 0.36
C ALA A 14 3.14 -13.20 -0.65
N GLN A 15 2.07 -13.84 -0.15
CA GLN A 15 0.94 -14.23 -0.97
C GLN A 15 0.16 -13.02 -1.49
N VAL A 16 0.21 -11.89 -0.77
CA VAL A 16 -0.47 -10.65 -1.14
C VAL A 16 0.49 -9.67 -1.80
N ILE A 17 1.68 -9.44 -1.24
CA ILE A 17 2.67 -8.47 -1.74
C ILE A 17 3.67 -9.14 -2.70
N ALA A 18 3.84 -8.56 -3.89
CA ALA A 18 4.88 -8.96 -4.84
C ALA A 18 6.22 -8.26 -4.54
N TYR A 19 7.33 -8.91 -4.91
CA TYR A 19 8.64 -8.25 -4.91
C TYR A 19 8.69 -7.15 -5.97
N TYR A 20 9.36 -6.05 -5.62
CA TYR A 20 9.59 -4.95 -6.55
C TYR A 20 10.57 -5.35 -7.65
N ASP A 21 10.23 -5.06 -8.90
CA ASP A 21 11.13 -5.15 -10.05
C ASP A 21 11.17 -3.79 -10.79
N PRO A 22 12.33 -3.11 -10.86
CA PRO A 22 12.43 -1.78 -11.49
C PRO A 22 12.10 -1.77 -12.98
N LYS A 23 12.06 -2.94 -13.64
CA LYS A 23 11.70 -3.05 -15.07
C LYS A 23 10.19 -3.10 -15.30
N LEU A 24 9.40 -3.31 -14.24
CA LEU A 24 7.95 -3.44 -14.33
C LEU A 24 7.24 -2.11 -14.13
N LYS A 25 6.10 -1.95 -14.80
CA LYS A 25 5.28 -0.74 -14.70
C LYS A 25 4.74 -0.59 -13.28
N THR A 26 5.05 0.55 -12.65
CA THR A 26 4.62 0.89 -11.29
C THR A 26 3.40 1.81 -11.33
N ILE A 27 2.45 1.57 -10.44
CA ILE A 27 1.22 2.36 -10.27
C ILE A 27 1.11 2.73 -8.80
N VAL A 28 0.97 4.01 -8.48
CA VAL A 28 0.72 4.48 -7.11
C VAL A 28 -0.71 4.98 -7.04
N ALA A 29 -1.49 4.42 -6.12
CA ALA A 29 -2.80 4.94 -5.76
C ALA A 29 -2.71 5.61 -4.39
N THR A 30 -3.27 6.80 -4.26
CA THR A 30 -3.23 7.60 -3.03
C THR A 30 -4.65 8.03 -2.63
N ASP A 31 -4.87 8.12 -1.33
CA ASP A 31 -6.09 8.69 -0.75
C ASP A 31 -5.73 9.51 0.48
N ALA A 32 -6.48 10.57 0.74
CA ALA A 32 -6.22 11.52 1.81
C ALA A 32 -7.51 12.00 2.45
N SER A 33 -7.46 12.18 3.76
CA SER A 33 -8.49 12.87 4.54
C SER A 33 -7.84 13.98 5.37
N ASN A 34 -8.65 14.80 6.03
CA ASN A 34 -8.18 15.87 6.92
C ASN A 34 -7.40 15.38 8.16
N ILE A 35 -7.17 14.06 8.31
CA ILE A 35 -6.49 13.46 9.46
C ILE A 35 -5.37 12.50 9.01
N ARG A 36 -5.48 11.87 7.84
CA ARG A 36 -4.55 10.82 7.41
C ARG A 36 -4.27 10.82 5.91
N LEU A 37 -3.10 10.29 5.57
CA LEU A 37 -2.70 9.93 4.22
C LEU A 37 -2.58 8.41 4.09
N GLY A 38 -2.99 7.91 2.93
CA GLY A 38 -2.83 6.53 2.51
C GLY A 38 -2.26 6.44 1.11
N ALA A 39 -1.38 5.46 0.89
CA ALA A 39 -0.89 5.12 -0.43
C ALA A 39 -0.74 3.60 -0.58
N ALA A 40 -1.00 3.10 -1.78
CA ALA A 40 -0.76 1.74 -2.18
C ALA A 40 0.01 1.73 -3.50
N MET A 41 1.19 1.13 -3.49
CA MET A 41 2.03 0.93 -4.67
C MET A 41 1.75 -0.46 -5.25
N PHE A 42 1.58 -0.52 -6.56
CA PHE A 42 1.33 -1.75 -7.32
C PHE A 42 2.32 -1.85 -8.48
N GLN A 43 2.55 -3.07 -8.93
CA GLN A 43 3.24 -3.34 -10.19
C GLN A 43 2.43 -4.30 -11.07
N ILE A 44 2.44 -4.03 -12.37
CA ILE A 44 1.95 -4.98 -13.37
C ILE A 44 3.03 -6.05 -13.53
N GLN A 45 2.70 -7.28 -13.12
CA GLN A 45 3.59 -8.44 -13.18
C GLN A 45 3.73 -8.94 -14.62
N LYS A 46 4.70 -9.85 -14.83
CA LYS A 46 4.96 -10.44 -16.16
C LYS A 46 3.76 -11.21 -16.72
N ASP A 47 2.89 -11.74 -15.85
CA ASP A 47 1.64 -12.41 -16.21
C ASP A 47 0.47 -11.43 -16.45
N GLY A 48 0.73 -10.13 -16.43
CA GLY A 48 -0.27 -9.07 -16.62
C GLY A 48 -1.08 -8.74 -15.35
N THR A 49 -0.90 -9.46 -14.25
CA THR A 49 -1.64 -9.19 -13.00
C THR A 49 -1.14 -7.93 -12.32
N ARG A 50 -2.07 -7.15 -11.75
CA ARG A 50 -1.72 -6.01 -10.89
C ARG A 50 -1.56 -6.51 -9.46
N ARG A 51 -0.32 -6.53 -8.95
CA ARG A 51 -0.04 -6.94 -7.57
C ARG A 51 0.45 -5.76 -6.71
N PRO A 52 -0.01 -5.64 -5.45
CA PRO A 52 0.54 -4.65 -4.54
C PRO A 52 1.99 -4.99 -4.19
N VAL A 53 2.82 -3.97 -4.05
CA VAL A 53 4.25 -4.08 -3.70
C VAL A 53 4.53 -3.36 -2.38
N TYR A 54 3.74 -2.34 -2.05
CA TYR A 54 3.88 -1.63 -0.77
C TYR A 54 2.60 -0.90 -0.38
N TYR A 55 2.37 -0.79 0.93
CA TYR A 55 1.31 0.05 1.50
C TYR A 55 1.94 1.04 2.48
N ALA A 56 1.63 2.32 2.30
CA ALA A 56 2.03 3.39 3.19
C ALA A 56 0.78 4.02 3.81
N SER A 57 0.83 4.30 5.11
CA SER A 57 -0.17 5.16 5.74
C SER A 57 0.45 5.87 6.93
N ARG A 58 0.16 7.17 7.04
CA ARG A 58 0.57 8.01 8.17
C ARG A 58 -0.53 8.98 8.54
N SER A 59 -0.55 9.43 9.78
CA SER A 59 -1.32 10.61 10.18
C SER A 59 -0.69 11.86 9.57
N LEU A 60 -1.53 12.88 9.39
CA LEU A 60 -1.05 14.22 9.10
C LEU A 60 -0.26 14.76 10.29
N THR A 61 0.69 15.63 10.01
CA THR A 61 1.38 16.40 11.03
C THR A 61 0.55 17.63 11.38
N ALA A 62 0.80 18.27 12.54
CA ALA A 62 0.06 19.45 12.96
C ALA A 62 0.13 20.62 11.96
N VAL A 63 1.12 20.63 11.05
CA VAL A 63 1.26 21.64 9.98
C VAL A 63 0.54 21.25 8.68
N GLU A 64 0.08 20.00 8.57
CA GLU A 64 -0.72 19.48 7.45
C GLU A 64 -2.21 19.33 7.83
N GLU A 65 -2.54 19.48 9.12
CA GLU A 65 -3.91 19.57 9.62
C GLU A 65 -4.44 21.01 9.44
N ASN A 66 -5.68 21.14 8.96
CA ASN A 66 -6.36 22.43 8.72
C ASN A 66 -6.72 23.17 10.02
#